data_AF-A0A496V6X2-F1
#
_entry.id   AF-A0A496V6X2-F1
#
_cell.length_a   1.000
_cell.length_b   1.000
_cell.length_c   1.000
_cell.angle_alpha   90.00
_cell.angle_beta   90.00
_cell.angle_gamma   90.00
#
_symmetry.space_group_name_H-M   'P 1'
#
loop_
_entity.id
_entity.type
_entity.pdbx_description
1 polymer ?
#
loop_
_entity_poly.entity_id
_entity_poly.type
_entity_poly.pdbx_seq_one_letter_code
_entity_poly.pdbx_strand_id
1 'polypeptide(L)'
;MTISWIILFIAIVLEVSGTLSMKLSDGFTKLGPVIAMFIFYGLGLSLMALALKKIDISVAYAIWSGLGTALIAIIGMVWFQEPTTVLKIFSIILILMGVVGLNLESGH
;
A
#
# COMPACT_ATOMS: atom_id res chain seq x y z
N MET A 1 -10.70 0.96 -19.51
CA MET A 1 -9.39 1.16 -18.86
C MET A 1 -9.55 2.08 -17.64
N THR A 2 -10.43 1.76 -16.66
CA THR A 2 -10.87 2.83 -15.74
C THR A 2 -11.29 2.35 -14.34
N ILE A 3 -12.29 1.47 -14.20
CA ILE A 3 -12.85 1.17 -12.86
C ILE A 3 -11.91 0.31 -11.99
N SER A 4 -11.25 -0.71 -12.56
CA SER A 4 -10.41 -1.64 -11.78
C SER A 4 -9.13 -1.00 -11.26
N TRP A 5 -8.57 -0.05 -12.00
CA TRP A 5 -7.42 0.75 -11.57
C TRP A 5 -7.78 1.69 -10.42
N ILE A 6 -8.97 2.30 -10.47
CA ILE A 6 -9.50 3.10 -9.36
C ILE A 6 -9.75 2.21 -8.13
N ILE A 7 -10.35 1.03 -8.32
CA ILE A 7 -10.56 0.05 -7.23
C ILE A 7 -9.22 -0.37 -6.62
N LEU A 8 -8.20 -0.63 -7.43
CA LEU A 8 -6.85 -0.98 -6.97
C LEU A 8 -6.22 0.17 -6.17
N PHE A 9 -6.36 1.41 -6.64
CA PHE A 9 -5.87 2.57 -5.91
C PHE A 9 -6.59 2.73 -4.55
N ILE A 10 -7.92 2.60 -4.52
CA ILE A 10 -8.71 2.64 -3.28
C ILE A 10 -8.30 1.49 -2.34
N ALA A 11 -8.07 0.29 -2.88
CA ALA A 11 -7.61 -0.86 -2.10
C ALA A 11 -6.26 -0.57 -1.40
N ILE A 12 -5.32 0.04 -2.12
CA ILE A 12 -4.01 0.44 -1.56
C ILE A 12 -4.20 1.50 -0.48
N VAL A 13 -5.01 2.53 -0.70
CA VAL A 13 -5.26 3.58 0.31
C VAL A 13 -5.87 3.00 1.58
N LEU A 14 -6.82 2.08 1.44
CA LEU A 14 -7.41 1.36 2.58
C LEU A 14 -6.37 0.53 3.32
N GLU A 15 -5.57 -0.24 2.61
CA GLU A 15 -4.54 -1.07 3.23
C GLU A 15 -3.45 -0.24 3.94
N VAL A 16 -3.02 0.87 3.34
CA VAL A 16 -2.10 1.84 3.97
C VAL A 16 -2.75 2.36 5.25
N SER A 17 -4.03 2.75 5.21
CA SER A 17 -4.78 3.19 6.39
C SER A 17 -4.88 2.11 7.47
N GLY A 18 -5.08 0.84 7.07
CA GLY A 18 -5.06 -0.33 7.95
C GLY A 18 -3.70 -0.54 8.61
N THR A 19 -2.62 -0.40 7.85
CA THR A 19 -1.23 -0.52 8.34
C THR A 19 -0.90 0.60 9.32
N LEU A 20 -1.34 1.83 9.05
CA LEU A 20 -1.18 2.96 9.96
C LEU A 20 -1.96 2.71 11.26
N SER A 21 -3.19 2.21 11.16
CA SER A 21 -4.02 1.85 12.31
C SER A 21 -3.37 0.75 13.14
N MET A 22 -2.71 -0.22 12.50
CA MET A 22 -1.91 -1.25 13.17
C MET A 22 -0.81 -0.61 14.01
N LYS A 23 -0.07 0.35 13.45
CA LYS A 23 0.97 1.06 14.20
C LYS A 23 0.40 1.92 15.34
N LEU A 24 -0.78 2.53 15.14
CA LEU A 24 -1.49 3.28 16.19
C LEU A 24 -2.07 2.39 17.29
N SER A 25 -2.28 1.09 17.02
CA SER A 25 -2.83 0.15 17.99
C SER A 25 -1.90 -0.15 19.16
N ASP A 26 -0.62 0.24 19.06
CA ASP A 26 0.41 0.03 20.07
C ASP A 26 0.49 -1.45 20.49
N GLY A 27 0.64 -2.33 19.50
CA GLY A 27 0.69 -3.78 19.71
C GLY A 27 -0.65 -4.39 20.13
N PHE A 28 -1.76 -3.94 19.54
CA PHE A 28 -3.14 -4.38 19.85
C PHE A 28 -3.70 -3.92 21.21
N THR A 29 -3.02 -3.01 21.89
CA THR A 29 -3.47 -2.48 23.19
C THR A 29 -4.71 -1.59 23.07
N LYS A 30 -4.86 -0.85 21.96
CA LYS A 30 -6.01 0.05 21.73
C LYS A 30 -7.07 -0.59 20.82
N LEU A 31 -8.21 -0.93 21.40
CA LEU A 31 -9.35 -1.56 20.69
C LEU A 31 -9.87 -0.74 19.48
N GLY A 32 -9.91 0.59 19.56
CA GLY A 32 -10.38 1.44 18.46
C GLY A 32 -9.58 1.27 17.17
N PRO A 33 -8.25 1.54 17.19
CA PRO A 33 -7.36 1.30 16.05
C PRO A 33 -7.33 -0.15 15.57
N VAL A 34 -7.48 -1.13 16.47
CA VAL A 34 -7.54 -2.56 16.09
C VAL A 34 -8.78 -2.85 15.24
N ILE A 35 -9.96 -2.37 15.65
CA ILE A 35 -11.19 -2.56 14.86
C ILE A 35 -11.06 -1.87 13.50
N ALA A 36 -10.54 -0.64 13.47
CA ALA A 36 -10.30 0.08 12.22
C ALA A 36 -9.33 -0.67 11.30
N MET A 37 -8.24 -1.23 11.85
CA MET A 37 -7.28 -2.06 11.12
C MET A 37 -7.97 -3.25 10.43
N PHE A 38 -8.78 -4.02 11.16
CA PHE A 38 -9.49 -5.18 10.58
C PHE A 38 -10.48 -4.76 9.48
N ILE A 39 -11.21 -3.66 9.68
CA ILE A 39 -12.16 -3.15 8.68
C ILE A 39 -11.41 -2.72 7.42
N PHE A 40 -10.34 -1.94 7.56
CA PHE A 40 -9.57 -1.44 6.43
C PHE A 40 -8.85 -2.56 5.66
N TYR A 41 -8.25 -3.53 6.36
CA TYR A 41 -7.66 -4.69 5.69
C TYR A 41 -8.73 -5.56 5.01
N GLY A 42 -9.87 -5.79 5.66
CA GLY A 42 -10.97 -6.57 5.07
C GLY A 42 -11.51 -5.94 3.79
N LEU A 43 -11.74 -4.62 3.81
CA LEU A 43 -12.19 -3.86 2.64
C LEU A 43 -11.11 -3.78 1.56
N GLY A 44 -9.87 -3.49 1.94
CA GLY A 44 -8.73 -3.39 1.03
C GLY A 44 -8.48 -4.68 0.27
N LEU A 45 -8.41 -5.82 0.97
CA LEU A 45 -8.22 -7.14 0.36
C LEU A 45 -9.41 -7.53 -0.54
N SER A 46 -10.63 -7.20 -0.15
CA SER A 46 -11.82 -7.48 -0.96
C SER A 46 -11.79 -6.68 -2.28
N LEU A 47 -11.42 -5.42 -2.22
CA LEU A 47 -11.30 -4.55 -3.40
C LEU A 47 -10.12 -4.99 -4.28
N MET A 48 -9.00 -5.37 -3.69
CA MET A 48 -7.87 -5.93 -4.43
C MET A 48 -8.26 -7.21 -5.17
N ALA A 49 -8.98 -8.13 -4.52
CA ALA A 49 -9.50 -9.33 -5.16
C ALA A 49 -10.43 -9.00 -6.36
N LEU A 50 -11.21 -7.92 -6.28
CA LEU A 50 -12.00 -7.42 -7.40
C LEU A 50 -11.14 -6.82 -8.53
N ALA A 51 -10.08 -6.10 -8.20
CA ALA A 51 -9.16 -5.53 -9.19
C ALA A 51 -8.42 -6.62 -9.96
N LEU A 52 -8.00 -7.69 -9.26
CA LEU A 52 -7.32 -8.86 -9.83
C LEU A 52 -8.17 -9.64 -10.84
N LYS A 53 -9.50 -9.48 -10.86
CA LYS A 53 -10.35 -10.09 -11.89
C LYS A 53 -10.16 -9.49 -13.29
N LYS A 54 -9.56 -8.30 -13.39
CA LYS A 54 -9.38 -7.56 -14.66
C LYS A 54 -7.95 -7.11 -14.94
N ILE A 55 -7.05 -7.24 -13.96
CA ILE A 55 -5.65 -6.82 -14.06
C ILE A 55 -4.81 -8.06 -13.78
N ASP A 56 -3.74 -8.24 -14.56
CA ASP A 56 -2.77 -9.31 -14.30
C ASP A 56 -2.23 -9.23 -12.88
N ILE A 57 -2.17 -10.39 -12.24
CA ILE A 57 -1.76 -10.51 -10.84
C ILE A 57 -0.37 -9.93 -10.61
N SER A 58 0.56 -10.12 -11.56
CA SER A 58 1.92 -9.58 -11.50
C SER A 58 1.93 -8.05 -11.44
N VAL A 59 1.11 -7.38 -12.24
CA VAL A 59 1.03 -5.90 -12.29
C VAL A 59 0.36 -5.36 -11.04
N ALA A 60 -0.80 -5.93 -10.71
CA ALA A 60 -1.57 -5.50 -9.56
C ALA A 60 -0.75 -5.63 -8.27
N TYR A 61 -0.05 -6.76 -8.09
CA TYR A 61 0.77 -7.00 -6.91
C TYR A 61 2.02 -6.11 -6.87
N ALA A 62 2.66 -5.87 -8.02
CA ALA A 62 3.80 -4.94 -8.10
C ALA A 62 3.41 -3.52 -7.67
N ILE A 63 2.29 -3.00 -8.19
CA ILE A 63 1.80 -1.66 -7.84
C ILE A 63 1.35 -1.62 -6.39
N TRP A 64 0.60 -2.62 -5.96
CA TRP A 64 0.11 -2.74 -4.59
C TRP A 64 1.25 -2.71 -3.57
N SER A 65 2.24 -3.60 -3.74
CA SER A 65 3.42 -3.67 -2.88
C SER A 65 4.27 -2.39 -2.98
N GLY A 66 4.49 -1.88 -4.18
CA GLY A 66 5.32 -0.71 -4.44
C GLY A 66 4.76 0.58 -3.87
N LEU A 67 3.56 0.94 -4.32
CA LEU A 67 2.88 2.17 -3.92
C LEU A 67 2.49 2.11 -2.44
N GLY A 68 2.02 0.96 -1.96
CA GLY A 68 1.73 0.74 -0.54
C GLY A 68 2.96 0.99 0.33
N THR A 69 4.10 0.36 0.00
CA THR A 69 5.35 0.56 0.74
C THR A 69 5.82 2.01 0.71
N ALA A 70 5.77 2.66 -0.46
CA ALA A 70 6.17 4.06 -0.59
C ALA A 70 5.29 4.99 0.27
N LEU A 71 3.96 4.82 0.22
CA LEU A 71 3.03 5.61 1.02
C LEU A 71 3.22 5.37 2.52
N ILE A 72 3.35 4.11 2.97
CA ILE A 72 3.60 3.77 4.37
C ILE A 72 4.92 4.41 4.83
N ALA A 73 5.96 4.36 4.02
CA ALA A 73 7.25 4.94 4.37
C ALA A 73 7.19 6.48 4.46
N ILE A 74 6.54 7.15 3.50
CA ILE A 74 6.34 8.60 3.52
C ILE A 74 5.54 9.01 4.77
N ILE A 75 4.44 8.32 5.06
CA ILE A 75 3.61 8.61 6.23
C ILE A 75 4.38 8.28 7.53
N GLY A 76 5.19 7.23 7.54
CA GLY A 76 6.11 6.90 8.62
C GLY A 76 7.09 8.04 8.93
N MET A 77 7.65 8.66 7.90
CA MET A 77 8.56 9.80 8.05
C MET A 77 7.84 11.05 8.54
N VAL A 78 6.70 11.40 7.94
CA VAL A 78 5.99 12.67 8.22
C VAL A 78 5.22 12.60 9.54
N TRP A 79 4.43 11.54 9.74
CA TRP A 79 3.50 11.42 10.87
C TRP A 79 4.16 10.80 12.10
N PHE A 80 4.95 9.74 11.92
CA PHE A 80 5.60 9.05 13.05
C PHE A 80 7.00 9.56 13.35
N GLN A 81 7.48 10.58 12.62
CA GLN A 81 8.81 11.17 12.80
C GLN A 81 9.92 10.10 12.81
N GLU A 82 9.75 9.04 12.01
CA GLU A 82 10.75 7.97 11.96
C GLU A 82 12.08 8.50 11.44
N PRO A 83 13.22 8.04 12.00
CA PRO A 83 14.54 8.48 11.58
C PRO A 83 14.71 8.26 10.08
N THR A 84 14.89 9.37 9.39
CA THR A 84 14.96 9.42 7.94
C THR A 84 16.42 9.41 7.52
N THR A 85 16.96 8.23 7.23
CA THR A 85 18.32 8.11 6.69
C THR A 85 18.30 8.30 5.17
N VAL A 86 19.39 8.86 4.62
CA VAL A 86 19.59 9.00 3.17
C VAL A 86 19.41 7.65 2.46
N LEU A 87 19.88 6.57 3.11
CA LEU A 87 19.71 5.20 2.61
C LEU A 87 18.23 4.78 2.52
N LYS A 88 17.39 5.13 3.50
CA LYS A 88 15.96 4.80 3.48
C LYS A 88 15.24 5.48 2.30
N ILE A 89 15.56 6.74 2.04
CA ILE A 89 15.01 7.49 0.89
C ILE A 89 15.47 6.86 -0.43
N PHE A 90 16.77 6.55 -0.56
CA PHE A 90 17.31 5.91 -1.75
C PHE A 90 16.65 4.55 -2.04
N SER A 91 16.44 3.73 -1.01
CA SER A 91 15.75 2.44 -1.16
C SER A 91 14.30 2.59 -1.62
N ILE A 92 13.56 3.58 -1.12
CA ILE A 92 12.18 3.84 -1.56
C ILE A 92 12.16 4.24 -3.04
N ILE A 93 13.09 5.08 -3.48
CA ILE A 93 13.23 5.47 -4.90
C ILE A 93 13.52 4.24 -5.76
N LEU A 94 14.39 3.34 -5.30
CA LEU A 94 14.70 2.10 -6.02
C LEU A 94 13.48 1.18 -6.15
N ILE A 95 12.70 1.03 -5.08
CA ILE A 95 11.44 0.24 -5.09
C ILE A 95 10.46 0.85 -6.10
N LEU A 96 10.27 2.18 -6.07
CA LEU A 96 9.39 2.87 -7.00
C LEU A 96 9.85 2.68 -8.45
N MET A 97 11.15 2.76 -8.74
CA MET A 97 11.69 2.49 -10.08
C MET A 97 11.44 1.06 -10.53
N GLY A 98 11.61 0.07 -9.66
CA GLY A 98 11.30 -1.34 -9.97
C GLY A 98 9.83 -1.55 -10.31
N VAL A 99 8.93 -0.90 -9.58
CA VAL A 99 7.48 -0.97 -9.77
C VAL A 99 7.07 -0.34 -11.10
N VAL A 100 7.66 0.81 -11.45
CA VAL A 100 7.45 1.45 -12.75
C VAL A 100 7.98 0.56 -13.88
N GLY A 101 9.16 -0.05 -13.73
CA GLY A 101 9.70 -0.98 -14.72
C GLY A 101 8.79 -2.18 -14.99
N LEU A 102 8.28 -2.82 -13.93
CA LEU A 102 7.32 -3.92 -14.05
C LEU A 102 6.00 -3.50 -14.70
N ASN A 103 5.54 -2.27 -14.40
CA ASN A 103 4.32 -1.74 -15.00
C ASN A 103 4.48 -1.48 -16.51
N LEU A 104 5.66 -1.04 -16.96
CA LEU A 104 5.95 -0.80 -18.37
C LEU A 104 6.05 -2.09 -19.19
N GLU A 105 6.67 -3.15 -18.64
CA GLU A 105 6.77 -4.46 -19.29
C GLU A 105 5.39 -5.11 -19.48
N SER A 106 4.52 -5.00 -18.48
CA SER A 106 3.18 -5.60 -18.56
C SER A 106 2.17 -4.77 -19.36
N GLY A 107 2.60 -3.64 -19.93
CA GLY A 107 1.81 -2.84 -20.87
C GLY A 107 1.92 -3.29 -22.33
N HIS A 108 2.74 -4.32 -22.61
CA HIS A 108 2.79 -5.05 -23.88
C HIS A 108 2.02 -6.38 -23.77
#